data_AF-A0A0C3JRE0-F1
#
_entry.id   AF-A0A0C3JRE0-F1
#
_cell.length_a   1.000
_cell.length_b   1.000
_cell.length_c   1.000
_cell.angle_alpha   90.00
_cell.angle_beta   90.00
_cell.angle_gamma   90.00
#
_symmetry.space_group_name_H-M   'P 1'
#
loop_
_entity.id
_entity.type
_entity.pdbx_description
1 polymer ?
#
loop_
_entity_poly.entity_id
_entity_poly.type
_entity_poly.pdbx_seq_one_letter_code
_entity_poly.pdbx_strand_id
1 'polypeptide(L)'
;MQKSHLTVSTAAISQNAHDHQGSQLPWFWSIDMPSDTESNTWMLECRSLIYHIYWIHWLRAKAVQDHWTEEQELLTAEFQWMLNFFTHRAMQWWIFQSKCEAIGPTCYTAKQIAIFERLAERTQFKWQEMNLMEIPNLMDLDNVDT
;
A
#
# COMPACT_ATOMS: atom_id res chain seq x y z
N MET A 1 -44.09 -9.98 -30.94
CA MET A 1 -42.80 -9.76 -30.24
C MET A 1 -42.11 -11.11 -30.09
N GLN A 2 -40.96 -11.29 -30.73
CA GLN A 2 -40.26 -12.57 -30.82
C GLN A 2 -39.27 -12.70 -29.64
N LYS A 3 -39.31 -13.81 -28.90
CA LYS A 3 -38.52 -14.09 -27.69
C LYS A 3 -37.00 -14.25 -27.93
N SER A 4 -36.54 -14.17 -29.18
CA SER A 4 -35.15 -14.37 -29.60
C SER A 4 -34.20 -13.23 -29.24
N HIS A 5 -34.69 -12.14 -28.64
CA HIS A 5 -33.89 -10.96 -28.29
C HIS A 5 -33.42 -10.90 -26.82
N LEU A 6 -33.70 -11.90 -25.99
CA LEU A 6 -33.34 -11.91 -24.56
C LEU A 6 -32.24 -12.92 -24.23
N THR A 7 -31.17 -12.94 -25.03
CA THR A 7 -29.96 -13.69 -24.68
C THR A 7 -29.00 -12.75 -23.97
N VAL A 8 -29.13 -12.63 -22.64
CA VAL A 8 -28.18 -11.88 -21.82
C VAL A 8 -26.93 -12.74 -21.68
N SER A 9 -25.90 -12.41 -22.46
CA SER A 9 -24.56 -12.98 -22.33
C SER A 9 -23.85 -12.29 -21.15
N THR A 10 -24.00 -12.83 -19.96
CA THR A 10 -23.22 -12.40 -18.80
C THR A 10 -21.79 -12.92 -18.95
N ALA A 11 -20.93 -12.12 -19.57
CA ALA A 11 -19.49 -12.40 -19.58
C ALA A 11 -18.95 -12.18 -18.17
N ALA A 12 -18.54 -13.27 -17.51
CA ALA A 12 -17.81 -13.20 -16.26
C ALA A 12 -16.40 -12.67 -16.56
N ILE A 13 -16.09 -11.46 -16.09
CA ILE A 13 -14.75 -10.89 -16.20
C ILE A 13 -13.88 -11.62 -15.18
N SER A 14 -13.06 -12.57 -15.63
CA SER A 14 -12.00 -13.12 -14.79
C SER A 14 -10.95 -12.03 -14.58
N GLN A 15 -10.81 -11.55 -13.35
CA GLN A 15 -9.61 -10.84 -12.94
C GLN A 15 -8.41 -11.76 -13.26
N ASN A 16 -7.49 -11.26 -14.12
CA ASN A 16 -6.18 -11.84 -14.46
C ASN A 16 -6.04 -12.66 -15.75
N ALA A 17 -6.84 -12.41 -16.81
CA ALA A 17 -6.47 -12.86 -18.15
C ALA A 17 -5.54 -11.83 -18.82
N HIS A 18 -4.26 -12.19 -19.00
CA HIS A 18 -3.20 -11.28 -19.42
C HIS A 18 -3.20 -10.91 -20.93
N ASP A 19 -4.19 -11.40 -21.71
CA ASP A 19 -4.20 -11.35 -23.19
C ASP A 19 -5.36 -10.54 -23.79
N HIS A 20 -5.64 -9.34 -23.27
CA HIS A 20 -6.50 -8.38 -23.98
C HIS A 20 -5.81 -7.03 -24.13
N GLN A 21 -4.97 -6.93 -25.17
CA GLN A 21 -4.48 -5.66 -25.70
C GLN A 21 -5.65 -4.83 -26.27
N GLY A 22 -6.12 -3.85 -25.51
CA GLY A 22 -6.19 -2.47 -25.99
C GLY A 22 -7.43 -1.91 -26.71
N SER A 23 -8.50 -2.67 -27.05
CA SER A 23 -9.54 -2.08 -27.93
C SER A 23 -11.00 -2.15 -27.48
N GLN A 24 -11.31 -2.60 -26.26
CA GLN A 24 -12.70 -2.60 -25.81
C GLN A 24 -12.81 -2.24 -24.34
N LEU A 25 -12.48 -0.98 -24.03
CA LEU A 25 -13.01 -0.38 -22.81
C LEU A 25 -14.54 -0.53 -22.85
N PRO A 26 -15.19 -0.97 -21.77
CA PRO A 26 -16.63 -0.95 -21.66
C PRO A 26 -17.20 0.38 -22.15
N TRP A 27 -18.33 0.33 -22.88
CA TRP A 27 -18.93 1.49 -23.57
C TRP A 27 -19.10 2.73 -22.67
N PHE A 28 -19.28 2.54 -21.36
CA PHE A 28 -19.41 3.64 -20.40
C PHE A 28 -18.11 4.44 -20.17
N TRP A 29 -16.93 3.87 -20.43
CA TRP A 29 -15.65 4.59 -20.41
C TRP A 29 -15.35 5.32 -21.73
N SER A 30 -16.16 5.11 -22.77
CA SER A 30 -16.03 5.77 -24.07
C SER A 30 -16.96 6.97 -24.24
N ILE A 31 -17.76 7.31 -23.23
CA ILE A 31 -18.72 8.42 -23.26
C ILE A 31 -18.04 9.72 -22.85
N ASP A 32 -18.16 10.75 -23.68
CA ASP A 32 -17.62 12.08 -23.38
C ASP A 32 -18.72 12.98 -22.79
N MET A 33 -18.64 13.17 -21.46
CA MET A 33 -19.69 13.71 -20.60
C MET A 33 -20.27 15.10 -20.99
N PRO A 34 -19.50 16.03 -21.59
CA PRO A 34 -20.05 17.31 -22.04
C PRO A 34 -20.67 17.24 -23.44
N SER A 35 -20.06 16.48 -24.35
CA SER A 35 -20.37 16.50 -25.79
C SER A 35 -21.64 15.72 -26.13
N ASP A 36 -21.85 14.57 -25.50
CA ASP A 36 -22.91 13.65 -25.92
C ASP A 36 -24.28 13.98 -25.27
N THR A 37 -24.29 14.85 -24.26
CA THR A 37 -25.37 14.98 -23.27
C THR A 37 -26.47 15.98 -23.63
N GLU A 38 -26.26 16.87 -24.61
CA GLU A 38 -27.24 17.91 -24.97
C GLU A 38 -28.48 17.40 -25.74
N SER A 39 -28.44 16.20 -26.32
CA SER A 39 -29.46 15.76 -27.29
C SER A 39 -30.56 14.83 -26.78
N ASN A 40 -30.43 14.22 -25.58
CA ASN A 40 -31.25 13.05 -25.23
C ASN A 40 -31.71 12.97 -23.76
N THR A 41 -33.03 12.90 -23.52
CA THR A 41 -33.64 12.84 -22.17
C THR A 41 -33.26 11.59 -21.38
N TRP A 42 -32.98 10.46 -22.07
CA TRP A 42 -32.48 9.23 -21.44
C TRP A 42 -31.02 9.34 -20.96
N MET A 43 -30.24 10.33 -21.47
CA MET A 43 -28.86 10.59 -21.02
C MET A 43 -28.79 11.14 -19.60
N LEU A 44 -29.88 11.69 -19.04
CA LEU A 44 -29.90 12.16 -17.66
C LEU A 44 -29.80 11.01 -16.66
N GLU A 45 -30.47 9.89 -16.93
CA GLU A 45 -30.38 8.67 -16.11
C GLU A 45 -28.99 8.03 -16.25
N CYS A 46 -28.45 7.97 -17.48
CA CYS A 46 -27.09 7.50 -17.72
C CYS A 46 -26.04 8.38 -17.03
N ARG A 47 -26.21 9.71 -17.00
CA ARG A 47 -25.32 10.64 -16.30
C ARG A 47 -25.24 10.35 -14.80
N SER A 48 -26.37 10.04 -14.16
CA SER A 48 -26.40 9.65 -12.75
C SER A 48 -25.64 8.34 -12.51
N LEU A 49 -25.88 7.33 -13.34
CA LEU A 49 -25.18 6.04 -13.25
C LEU A 49 -23.68 6.16 -13.49
N ILE A 50 -23.27 6.93 -14.51
CA ILE A 50 -21.87 7.18 -14.84
C ILE A 50 -21.18 7.92 -13.70
N TYR A 51 -21.79 9.00 -13.17
CA TYR A 51 -21.26 9.71 -12.01
C TYR A 51 -21.06 8.79 -10.80
N HIS A 52 -22.03 7.91 -10.52
CA HIS A 52 -21.91 6.91 -9.46
C HIS A 52 -20.74 5.94 -9.71
N ILE A 53 -20.54 5.46 -10.93
CA ILE A 53 -19.44 4.56 -11.28
C ILE A 53 -18.09 5.26 -11.09
N TYR A 54 -17.92 6.47 -11.61
CA TYR A 54 -16.69 7.26 -11.43
C TYR A 54 -16.42 7.54 -9.95
N TRP A 55 -17.43 7.95 -9.19
CA TRP A 55 -17.30 8.21 -7.76
C TRP A 55 -16.89 6.96 -6.98
N ILE A 56 -17.51 5.81 -7.25
CA ILE A 56 -17.16 4.54 -6.60
C ILE A 56 -15.73 4.12 -6.97
N HIS A 57 -15.33 4.28 -8.24
CA HIS A 57 -13.98 3.97 -8.68
C HIS A 57 -12.95 4.85 -7.98
N TRP A 58 -13.20 6.16 -7.92
CA TRP A 58 -12.37 7.11 -7.20
C TRP A 58 -12.30 6.79 -5.70
N LEU A 59 -13.43 6.48 -5.05
CA LEU A 59 -13.46 6.09 -3.63
C LEU A 59 -12.62 4.84 -3.37
N ARG A 60 -12.66 3.85 -4.26
CA ARG A 60 -11.83 2.65 -4.14
C ARG A 60 -10.35 2.96 -4.30
N ALA A 61 -10.00 3.75 -5.31
CA ALA A 61 -8.61 4.17 -5.53
C ALA A 61 -8.09 4.98 -4.32
N LYS A 62 -8.91 5.89 -3.80
CA LYS A 62 -8.62 6.66 -2.60
C LYS A 62 -8.45 5.77 -1.37
N ALA A 63 -9.35 4.83 -1.13
CA ALA A 63 -9.25 3.91 0.00
C ALA A 63 -7.97 3.06 -0.06
N VAL A 64 -7.55 2.63 -1.25
CA VAL A 64 -6.26 1.94 -1.43
C VAL A 64 -5.09 2.86 -1.12
N GLN A 65 -5.11 4.11 -1.60
CA GLN A 65 -4.07 5.09 -1.29
C GLN A 65 -3.99 5.40 0.22
N ASP A 66 -5.13 5.63 0.86
CA ASP A 66 -5.23 5.92 2.29
C ASP A 66 -4.69 4.73 3.09
N HIS A 67 -5.04 3.48 2.71
CA HIS A 67 -4.53 2.27 3.33
C HIS A 67 -3.02 2.11 3.20
N TRP A 68 -2.46 2.32 1.99
CA TRP A 68 -1.01 2.28 1.81
C TRP A 68 -0.30 3.33 2.66
N THR A 69 -0.87 4.52 2.77
CA THR A 69 -0.32 5.60 3.60
C THR A 69 -0.32 5.21 5.08
N GLU A 70 -1.45 4.68 5.58
CA GLU A 70 -1.57 4.19 6.95
C GLU A 70 -0.59 3.04 7.23
N GLU A 71 -0.47 2.07 6.32
CA GLU A 71 0.47 0.96 6.47
C GLU A 71 1.93 1.44 6.52
N GLN A 72 2.32 2.43 5.72
CA GLN A 72 3.67 3.01 5.78
C GLN A 72 3.94 3.70 7.12
N GLU A 73 2.97 4.47 7.63
CA GLU A 73 3.08 5.11 8.95
C GLU A 73 3.17 4.07 10.08
N LEU A 74 2.33 3.04 10.04
CA LEU A 74 2.34 1.94 11.01
C LEU A 74 3.66 1.18 11.00
N LEU A 75 4.14 0.79 9.81
CA LEU A 75 5.43 0.10 9.67
C LEU A 75 6.57 0.95 10.23
N THR A 76 6.60 2.25 9.92
CA THR A 76 7.60 3.18 10.45
C THR A 76 7.57 3.22 11.98
N ALA A 77 6.37 3.36 12.56
CA ALA A 77 6.18 3.37 14.00
C ALA A 77 6.59 2.04 14.65
N GLU A 78 6.24 0.90 14.05
CA GLU A 78 6.61 -0.43 14.54
C GLU A 78 8.13 -0.66 14.49
N PHE A 79 8.81 -0.23 13.43
CA PHE A 79 10.27 -0.30 13.33
C PHE A 79 10.95 0.52 14.42
N GLN A 80 10.52 1.76 14.62
CA GLN A 80 11.03 2.62 15.69
C GLN A 80 10.77 2.00 17.07
N TRP A 81 9.57 1.47 17.29
CA TRP A 81 9.23 0.79 18.53
C TRP A 81 10.11 -0.44 18.77
N MET A 82 10.34 -1.26 17.75
CA MET A 82 11.18 -2.45 17.83
C MET A 82 12.64 -2.10 18.18
N LEU A 83 13.20 -1.06 17.54
CA LEU A 83 14.52 -0.54 17.86
C LEU A 83 14.60 -0.09 19.32
N ASN A 84 13.62 0.71 19.76
CA ASN A 84 13.52 1.19 21.14
C ASN A 84 13.37 0.04 22.15
N PHE A 85 12.62 -1.00 21.80
CA PHE A 85 12.44 -2.18 22.63
C PHE A 85 13.77 -2.93 22.82
N PHE A 86 14.51 -3.18 21.74
CA PHE A 86 15.79 -3.88 21.82
C PHE A 86 16.85 -3.09 22.57
N THR A 87 16.98 -1.78 22.31
CA THR A 87 17.93 -0.92 23.02
C THR A 87 17.59 -0.84 24.51
N HIS A 88 16.31 -0.65 24.85
CA HIS A 88 15.85 -0.67 26.23
C HIS A 88 16.13 -2.02 26.90
N ARG A 89 15.91 -3.14 26.22
CA ARG A 89 16.22 -4.47 26.76
C ARG A 89 17.71 -4.67 27.00
N ALA A 90 18.56 -4.28 26.06
CA ALA A 90 20.02 -4.32 26.25
C ALA A 90 20.42 -3.49 27.48
N MET A 91 19.88 -2.28 27.63
CA MET A 91 20.14 -1.41 28.78
C MET A 91 19.69 -2.04 30.11
N GLN A 92 18.53 -2.70 30.15
CA GLN A 92 18.08 -3.42 31.35
C GLN A 92 19.06 -4.53 31.74
N TRP A 93 19.59 -5.27 30.76
CA TRP A 93 20.57 -6.32 31.03
C TRP A 93 21.92 -5.74 31.49
N TRP A 94 22.35 -4.59 30.95
CA TRP A 94 23.50 -3.83 31.47
C TRP A 94 23.33 -3.48 32.96
N ILE A 95 22.15 -2.98 33.35
CA ILE A 95 21.83 -2.66 34.76
C ILE A 95 21.83 -3.91 35.64
N PHE A 96 21.41 -5.06 35.12
CA PHE A 96 21.43 -6.30 35.88
C PHE A 96 22.84 -6.88 35.99
N GLN A 97 23.65 -6.78 34.94
CA GLN A 97 25.05 -7.21 34.95
C GLN A 97 25.87 -6.44 35.97
N SER A 98 25.66 -5.13 36.11
CA SER A 98 26.38 -4.31 37.10
C SER A 98 26.07 -4.67 38.55
N LYS A 99 25.00 -5.43 38.81
CA LYS A 99 24.60 -5.93 40.13
C LYS A 99 25.04 -7.37 40.39
N CYS A 100 25.62 -8.05 39.40
CA CYS A 100 26.03 -9.45 39.50
C CYS A 100 27.50 -9.56 39.86
N GLU A 101 27.80 -10.26 40.96
CA GLU A 101 29.17 -10.56 41.38
C GLU A 101 29.64 -11.95 40.92
N ALA A 102 28.70 -12.86 40.68
CA ALA A 102 28.98 -14.24 40.29
C ALA A 102 29.26 -14.37 38.78
N ILE A 103 30.30 -15.13 38.43
CA ILE A 103 30.78 -15.32 37.05
C ILE A 103 29.68 -15.89 36.12
N GLY A 104 28.89 -16.85 36.59
CA GLY A 104 27.83 -17.50 35.80
C GLY A 104 26.74 -16.51 35.33
N PRO A 105 26.05 -15.83 36.26
CA PRO A 105 25.10 -14.76 35.92
C PRO A 105 25.70 -13.68 35.02
N THR A 106 26.94 -13.25 35.26
CA THR A 106 27.63 -12.25 34.44
C THR A 106 27.85 -12.71 32.99
N CYS A 107 28.16 -13.99 32.76
CA CYS A 107 28.27 -14.57 31.42
C CYS A 107 26.91 -14.61 30.70
N TYR A 108 25.85 -15.02 31.41
CA TYR A 108 24.51 -15.06 30.84
C TYR A 108 24.02 -13.65 30.44
N THR A 109 24.26 -12.66 31.29
CA THR A 109 23.81 -11.27 31.04
C THR A 109 24.60 -10.63 29.91
N ALA A 110 25.91 -10.88 29.83
CA ALA A 110 26.74 -10.49 28.68
C ALA A 110 26.18 -11.06 27.36
N LYS A 111 25.76 -12.33 27.36
CA LYS A 111 25.11 -12.95 26.20
C LYS A 111 23.80 -12.25 25.84
N GLN A 112 22.96 -11.95 26.83
CA GLN A 112 21.68 -11.26 26.58
C GLN A 112 21.90 -9.86 25.99
N ILE A 113 22.83 -9.09 26.54
CA ILE A 113 23.22 -7.78 26.03
C ILE A 113 23.61 -7.88 24.54
N ALA A 114 24.56 -8.78 24.22
CA ALA A 114 25.04 -8.95 22.85
C ALA A 114 23.93 -9.37 21.87
N ILE A 115 22.94 -10.18 22.31
CA ILE A 115 21.80 -10.56 21.48
C ILE A 115 20.94 -9.33 21.15
N PHE A 116 20.57 -8.54 22.16
CA PHE A 116 19.69 -7.39 21.96
C PHE A 116 20.37 -6.25 21.20
N GLU A 117 21.66 -6.01 21.43
CA GLU A 117 22.46 -5.05 20.65
C GLU A 117 22.51 -5.47 19.18
N ARG A 118 22.80 -6.74 18.90
CA ARG A 118 22.83 -7.27 17.52
C ARG A 118 21.47 -7.20 16.83
N LEU A 119 20.38 -7.41 17.57
CA LEU A 119 19.02 -7.26 17.04
C LEU A 119 18.74 -5.79 16.70
N ALA A 120 19.08 -4.86 17.59
CA ALA A 120 18.93 -3.42 17.34
C ALA A 120 19.71 -2.96 16.10
N GLU A 121 20.98 -3.37 15.97
CA GLU A 121 21.80 -3.09 14.79
C GLU A 121 21.16 -3.61 13.51
N ARG A 122 20.72 -4.88 13.49
CA ARG A 122 20.08 -5.48 12.33
C ARG A 122 18.80 -4.78 11.92
N THR A 123 17.97 -4.41 12.89
CA THR A 123 16.74 -3.65 12.64
C THR A 123 17.07 -2.28 12.05
N GLN A 124 18.10 -1.58 12.56
CA GLN A 124 18.53 -0.29 12.03
C GLN A 124 19.07 -0.40 10.60
N PHE A 125 19.90 -1.41 10.31
CA PHE A 125 20.39 -1.66 8.95
C PHE A 125 19.25 -1.97 7.99
N LYS A 126 18.30 -2.82 8.39
CA LYS A 126 17.13 -3.13 7.58
C LYS A 126 16.26 -1.91 7.30
N TRP A 127 16.08 -1.05 8.31
CA TRP A 127 15.36 0.22 8.15
C TRP A 127 16.05 1.15 7.15
N GLN A 128 17.38 1.30 7.25
CA GLN A 128 18.15 2.11 6.29
C GLN A 128 18.10 1.54 4.87
N GLU A 129 18.19 0.22 4.73
CA GLU A 129 18.05 -0.46 3.44
C GLU A 129 16.66 -0.21 2.82
N MET A 130 15.60 -0.26 3.61
CA MET A 130 14.23 0.04 3.15
C MET A 130 14.07 1.52 2.74
N ASN A 131 14.58 2.46 3.54
CA ASN A 131 14.50 3.90 3.22
C ASN A 131 15.32 4.28 1.98
N LEU A 132 16.41 3.58 1.68
CA LEU A 132 17.22 3.82 0.47
C LEU A 132 16.55 3.28 -0.80
N MET A 133 15.52 2.44 -0.67
CA MET A 133 14.74 1.88 -1.78
C MET A 133 13.48 2.69 -2.10
N GLU A 134 13.27 3.85 -1.45
CA GLU A 134 12.31 4.84 -1.93
C GLU A 134 12.74 5.32 -3.32
N ILE A 135 12.13 4.72 -4.35
CA ILE A 135 12.32 5.03 -5.77
C ILE A 135 12.03 6.53 -5.98
N PRO A 136 12.85 7.28 -6.75
CA PRO A 136 12.53 8.66 -7.10
C PRO A 136 11.11 8.71 -7.66
N ASN A 137 10.30 9.63 -7.13
CA ASN A 137 8.95 9.87 -7.61
C ASN A 137 8.96 9.92 -9.15
N LEU A 138 8.18 9.03 -9.79
CA LEU A 138 8.03 8.99 -11.25
C LEU A 138 7.48 10.33 -11.81
N MET A 139 7.02 11.23 -10.94
CA MET A 139 6.60 12.60 -11.27
C MET A 139 7.76 13.61 -11.43
N ASP A 140 9.00 13.29 -11.05
CA ASP A 140 10.14 14.22 -11.20
C ASP A 140 10.86 14.08 -12.56
N LEU A 141 10.43 13.18 -13.44
CA LEU A 141 11.05 12.94 -14.75
C LEU A 141 10.42 13.72 -15.92
N ASP A 142 9.30 14.43 -15.69
CA ASP A 142 8.62 15.19 -16.76
C ASP A 142 9.08 16.67 -16.83
N ASN A 143 10.09 17.08 -16.06
CA ASN A 143 10.55 18.48 -16.03
C ASN A 143 11.94 18.72 -16.64
N VAL A 144 12.42 17.78 -17.45
CA VAL A 144 13.58 17.98 -18.32
C VAL A 144 13.13 17.72 -19.75
N ASP A 145 12.63 18.76 -20.39
CA ASP A 145 13.10 19.19 -21.72
C ASP A 145 12.45 20.56 -22.05
N THR A 146 13.33 21.54 -22.22
CA THR A 146 13.05 22.91 -22.70
C THR A 146 13.53 23.02 -24.14
#